data_AF-A0A3N2C0R1-F1
#
_entry.id   AF-A0A3N2C0R1-F1
#
_cell.length_a   1.000
_cell.length_b   1.000
_cell.length_c   1.000
_cell.angle_alpha   90.00
_cell.angle_beta   90.00
_cell.angle_gamma   90.00
#
_symmetry.space_group_name_H-M   'P 1'
#
loop_
_entity.id
_entity.type
_entity.pdbx_description
1 polymer ?
#
loop_
_entity_poly.entity_id
_entity_poly.type
_entity_poly.pdbx_seq_one_letter_code
_entity_poly.pdbx_strand_id
1 'polypeptide(L)'
;MAGDQLFVDVEAIRTIASGLETSGYSLPTEVAVDLSGSSSSSVSGAAESFAMWATVQTMLASGQITNAAQIARDAAATWQETEALLDEGAN
;
A
#
# COMPACT_ATOMS: atom_id res chain seq x y z
N MET A 1 -21.39 -27.16 19.28
CA MET A 1 -20.29 -26.90 18.33
C MET A 1 -19.64 -25.61 18.82
N ALA A 2 -18.58 -25.70 19.62
CA ALA A 2 -17.80 -24.52 19.96
C ALA A 2 -17.09 -24.12 18.67
N GLY A 3 -17.57 -23.07 18.01
CA GLY A 3 -16.86 -22.50 16.87
C GLY A 3 -15.51 -22.00 17.37
N ASP A 4 -14.44 -22.26 16.62
CA ASP A 4 -13.15 -21.62 16.89
C ASP A 4 -13.41 -20.12 16.94
N GLN A 5 -13.22 -19.53 18.12
CA GLN A 5 -13.41 -18.11 18.32
C GLN A 5 -12.26 -17.41 17.59
N LEU A 6 -12.58 -16.75 16.48
CA LEU A 6 -11.61 -16.00 15.71
C LEU A 6 -11.13 -14.81 16.57
N PHE A 7 -9.89 -14.88 17.05
CA PHE A 7 -9.26 -13.77 17.76
C PHE A 7 -8.53 -12.88 16.75
N VAL A 8 -8.93 -11.62 16.66
CA VAL A 8 -8.31 -10.64 15.77
C VAL A 8 -7.55 -9.60 16.59
N ASP A 9 -6.23 -9.55 16.39
CA ASP A 9 -5.38 -8.52 16.97
C ASP A 9 -5.46 -7.24 16.13
N VAL A 10 -6.37 -6.35 16.54
CA VAL A 10 -6.63 -5.09 15.83
C VAL A 10 -5.43 -4.15 15.85
N GLU A 11 -4.65 -4.13 16.94
CA GLU A 11 -3.47 -3.26 17.04
C GLU A 11 -2.33 -3.76 16.13
N ALA A 12 -2.17 -5.08 15.99
CA ALA A 12 -1.26 -5.64 15.01
C ALA A 12 -1.67 -5.27 13.57
N ILE A 13 -2.97 -5.34 13.24
CA ILE A 13 -3.48 -4.95 11.91
C ILE A 13 -3.21 -3.47 11.64
N ARG A 14 -3.49 -2.59 12.61
CA ARG A 14 -3.21 -1.14 12.49
C ARG A 14 -1.72 -0.87 12.28
N THR A 15 -0.86 -1.58 13.00
CA THR A 15 0.60 -1.47 12.86
C THR A 15 1.05 -1.87 11.45
N ILE A 16 0.54 -2.98 10.92
CA ILE A 16 0.82 -3.42 9.54
C ILE A 16 0.33 -2.37 8.53
N ALA A 17 -0.89 -1.84 8.71
CA ALA A 17 -1.43 -0.82 7.84
C ALA A 17 -0.56 0.45 7.79
N SER A 18 -0.09 0.94 8.94
CA SER A 18 0.85 2.07 8.99
C SER A 18 2.18 1.77 8.31
N GLY A 19 2.69 0.54 8.44
CA GLY A 19 3.90 0.10 7.73
C GLY A 19 3.73 0.07 6.20
N LEU A 20 2.58 -0.42 5.74
CA LEU A 20 2.22 -0.41 4.31
C LEU A 20 2.12 1.01 3.78
N GLU A 21 1.40 1.89 4.47
CA GLU A 21 1.25 3.29 4.07
C GLU A 21 2.59 4.00 3.95
N THR A 22 3.47 3.83 4.95
CA THR A 22 4.84 4.37 4.92
C THR A 22 5.62 3.83 3.72
N SER A 23 5.51 2.52 3.44
CA SER A 23 6.18 1.88 2.30
C SER A 23 5.67 2.44 0.97
N GLY A 24 4.35 2.62 0.84
CA GLY A 24 3.73 3.20 -0.34
C GLY A 24 4.20 4.62 -0.62
N TYR A 25 4.29 5.47 0.41
CA TYR A 25 4.79 6.86 0.27
C TYR A 25 6.30 6.95 0.04
N SER A 26 7.07 5.93 0.43
CA SER A 26 8.51 5.90 0.21
C SER A 26 8.92 5.55 -1.22
N LEU A 27 7.98 5.08 -2.05
CA LEU A 27 8.29 4.73 -3.43
C LEU A 27 8.66 5.97 -4.25
N PRO A 28 9.68 5.88 -5.12
CA PRO A 28 10.10 7.00 -5.94
C PRO A 28 9.00 7.40 -6.92
N THR A 29 8.67 8.69 -6.95
CA THR A 29 7.69 9.29 -7.86
C THR A 29 8.30 9.77 -9.17
N GLU A 30 9.60 9.58 -9.34
CA GLU A 30 10.34 9.95 -10.54
C GLU A 30 11.55 9.01 -10.71
N VAL A 31 11.81 8.58 -11.94
CA VAL A 31 12.99 7.81 -12.30
C VAL A 31 13.96 8.71 -13.04
N ALA A 32 15.06 9.07 -12.37
CA ALA A 32 16.11 9.87 -12.97
C ALA A 32 16.81 9.10 -14.09
N VAL A 33 17.02 9.77 -15.23
CA VAL A 33 17.81 9.25 -16.33
C VAL A 33 19.15 9.96 -16.34
N ASP A 34 20.23 9.19 -16.22
CA ASP A 34 21.58 9.67 -16.49
C ASP A 34 22.04 9.19 -17.87
N LEU A 35 22.27 10.15 -18.77
CA LEU A 35 22.77 9.92 -20.12
C LEU A 35 24.20 10.42 -20.30
N SER A 36 24.91 10.72 -19.21
CA SER A 36 26.28 11.21 -19.28
C SER A 36 27.16 10.20 -20.05
N GLY A 37 27.61 10.61 -21.24
CA GLY A 37 28.38 9.76 -22.17
C GLY A 37 27.64 9.29 -23.42
N SER A 38 26.35 9.55 -23.57
CA SER A 38 25.59 9.28 -24.80
C SER A 38 25.21 10.57 -25.53
N SER A 39 25.55 10.67 -26.82
CA SER A 39 25.10 11.75 -27.72
C SER A 39 24.00 11.30 -28.70
N SER A 40 23.54 10.04 -28.57
CA SER A 40 22.55 9.45 -29.48
C SER A 40 21.13 9.85 -29.09
N SER A 41 20.45 10.59 -29.97
CA SER A 41 19.07 11.03 -29.76
C SER A 41 18.07 9.86 -29.63
N SER A 42 18.34 8.72 -30.29
CA SER A 42 17.50 7.52 -30.14
C SER A 42 17.65 6.87 -28.77
N VAL A 43 18.86 6.92 -28.19
CA VAL A 43 19.11 6.44 -26.81
C VAL A 43 18.41 7.35 -25.81
N SER A 44 18.50 8.67 -26.00
CA SER A 44 17.78 9.64 -25.16
C SER A 44 16.27 9.41 -25.17
N GLY A 45 15.65 9.31 -26.35
CA GLY A 45 14.20 9.10 -26.47
C GLY A 45 13.73 7.76 -25.89
N ALA A 46 14.52 6.70 -26.06
CA ALA A 46 14.23 5.39 -25.45
C ALA A 46 14.32 5.44 -23.92
N ALA A 47 15.35 6.10 -23.39
CA ALA A 47 15.57 6.23 -21.95
C ALA A 47 14.47 7.07 -21.28
N GLU A 48 14.08 8.19 -21.89
CA GLU A 48 12.94 9.02 -21.44
C GLU A 48 11.63 8.22 -21.42
N SER A 49 11.37 7.44 -22.49
CA SER A 49 10.17 6.60 -22.57
C SER A 49 10.15 5.53 -21.47
N PHE A 50 11.30 4.91 -21.20
CA PHE A 50 11.42 3.93 -20.12
C PHE A 50 11.24 4.57 -18.74
N ALA A 51 11.83 5.74 -18.50
CA ALA A 51 11.67 6.47 -17.25
C ALA A 51 10.22 6.88 -17.00
N MET A 52 9.50 7.29 -18.05
CA MET A 52 8.07 7.58 -17.95
C MET A 52 7.27 6.31 -17.59
N TRP A 53 7.53 5.19 -18.27
CA TRP A 53 6.89 3.92 -17.95
C TRP A 53 7.17 3.50 -16.50
N ALA A 54 8.43 3.55 -16.07
CA ALA A 54 8.85 3.16 -14.73
C ALA A 54 8.21 4.05 -13.66
N THR A 55 8.16 5.37 -13.90
CA THR A 55 7.47 6.33 -13.02
C THR A 55 5.98 6.01 -12.87
N VAL A 56 5.29 5.68 -13.96
CA VAL A 56 3.88 5.26 -13.88
C VAL A 56 3.72 3.98 -13.07
N GLN A 57 4.61 3.00 -13.25
CA GLN A 57 4.55 1.75 -12.48
C GLN A 57 4.78 1.98 -10.98
N THR A 58 5.73 2.84 -10.59
CA THR A 58 5.96 3.14 -9.17
C THR A 58 4.79 3.89 -8.55
N MET A 59 4.15 4.82 -9.28
CA MET A 59 2.93 5.48 -8.83
C MET A 59 1.76 4.51 -8.64
N LEU A 60 1.58 3.57 -9.58
CA LEU A 60 0.55 2.53 -9.46
C LEU A 60 0.80 1.61 -8.25
N ALA A 61 2.04 1.18 -8.05
CA ALA A 61 2.43 0.37 -6.90
C ALA A 61 2.20 1.13 -5.58
N SER A 62 2.57 2.41 -5.51
CA SER A 62 2.30 3.27 -4.36
C SER A 62 0.80 3.35 -4.05
N GLY A 63 -0.03 3.56 -5.08
CA GLY A 63 -1.48 3.58 -4.94
C GLY A 63 -2.07 2.26 -4.44
N GLN A 64 -1.57 1.11 -4.93
CA GLN A 64 -2.05 -0.20 -4.48
C GLN A 64 -1.67 -0.49 -3.02
N ILE A 65 -0.44 -0.17 -2.62
CA ILE A 65 0.04 -0.40 -1.26
C ILE A 65 -0.71 0.49 -0.26
N THR A 66 -0.90 1.76 -0.59
CA THR A 66 -1.66 2.70 0.27
C THR A 66 -3.13 2.31 0.35
N ASN A 67 -3.74 1.81 -0.72
CA ASN A 67 -5.08 1.23 -0.69
C ASN A 67 -5.16 -0.01 0.22
N ALA A 68 -4.19 -0.93 0.12
CA ALA A 68 -4.14 -2.10 1.01
C ALA A 68 -4.05 -1.69 2.49
N ALA A 69 -3.32 -0.62 2.81
CA ALA A 69 -3.29 -0.04 4.17
C ALA A 69 -4.66 0.48 4.63
N GLN A 70 -5.42 1.13 3.73
CA GLN A 70 -6.78 1.58 4.02
C GLN A 70 -7.71 0.41 4.27
N ILE A 71 -7.71 -0.60 3.38
CA ILE A 71 -8.52 -1.82 3.55
C ILE A 71 -8.24 -2.50 4.89
N ALA A 72 -6.96 -2.60 5.29
CA ALA A 72 -6.59 -3.19 6.58
C ALA A 72 -7.16 -2.39 7.76
N ARG A 73 -7.14 -1.05 7.70
CA ARG A 73 -7.73 -0.19 8.74
C ARG A 73 -9.25 -0.32 8.80
N ASP A 74 -9.91 -0.34 7.65
CA ASP A 74 -11.36 -0.50 7.56
C ASP A 74 -11.79 -1.84 8.14
N ALA A 75 -11.09 -2.94 7.79
CA ALA A 75 -11.35 -4.26 8.34
C ALA A 75 -11.17 -4.30 9.88
N ALA A 76 -10.12 -3.66 10.39
CA ALA A 76 -9.89 -3.51 11.83
C ALA A 76 -11.02 -2.73 12.54
N ALA A 77 -11.52 -1.66 11.92
CA ALA A 77 -12.62 -0.87 12.46
C ALA A 77 -13.93 -1.68 12.47
N THR A 78 -14.27 -2.34 11.36
CA THR A 78 -15.46 -3.21 11.28
C THR A 78 -15.42 -4.34 12.29
N TRP A 79 -14.24 -4.93 12.55
CA TRP A 79 -14.10 -5.94 13.59
C TRP A 79 -14.44 -5.38 14.98
N GLN A 80 -13.87 -4.23 15.36
CA GLN A 80 -14.14 -3.60 16.65
C GLN A 80 -15.62 -3.22 16.82
N GLU A 81 -16.25 -2.70 15.77
CA GLU A 81 -17.69 -2.40 15.77
C GLU A 81 -18.53 -3.66 15.98
N THR A 82 -18.15 -4.78 15.34
CA THR A 82 -18.85 -6.06 15.47
C THR A 82 -18.72 -6.63 16.89
N GLU A 83 -17.52 -6.62 17.47
CA GLU A 83 -17.29 -7.07 18.85
C GLU A 83 -18.09 -6.21 19.85
N ALA A 84 -18.10 -4.89 19.68
CA ALA A 84 -18.88 -4.00 20.55
C ALA A 84 -20.39 -4.31 20.51
N LEU A 85 -20.95 -4.56 19.31
CA LEU A 85 -22.36 -4.94 19.15
C LEU A 85 -22.69 -6.29 19.80
N LEU A 86 -21.77 -7.26 19.73
CA LEU A 86 -21.94 -8.58 20.36
C LEU A 86 -21.89 -8.48 21.89
N ASP A 87 -20.98 -7.66 22.43
CA ASP A 87 -20.89 -7.39 23.87
C ASP A 87 -22.12 -6.65 24.41
N GLU A 88 -22.69 -5.70 23.64
CA GLU A 88 -23.94 -5.02 23.99
C GLU A 88 -25.16 -5.95 23.98
N GLY A 89 -25.24 -6.88 23.02
CA GLY A 89 -26.34 -7.85 22.92
C GLY A 89 -26.28 -9.01 23.93
N ALA A 90 -25.14 -9.19 24.59
CA ALA A 90 -24.93 -10.20 25.63
C ALA A 90 -25.28 -9.71 27.05
N ASN A 91 -25.48 -8.40 27.24
CA ASN A 91 -25.91 -7.76 28.49
C ASN A 91 -27.42 -7.49 28.51
#